data_AF-A0A151BUY2-F1
#
_entry.id   AF-A0A151BUY2-F1
#
_cell.length_a   1.000
_cell.length_b   1.000
_cell.length_c   1.000
_cell.angle_alpha   90.00
_cell.angle_beta   90.00
_cell.angle_gamma   90.00
#
_symmetry.space_group_name_H-M   'P 1'
#
loop_
_entity.id
_entity.type
_entity.pdbx_description
1 polymer ?
#
loop_
_entity_poly.entity_id
_entity_poly.type
_entity_poly.pdbx_seq_one_letter_code
_entity_poly.pdbx_strand_id
1 'polypeptide(L)'
;MVGELIELPDGSLQGPAGVVYRRTPERVSRRAGRELVRAGAPVVTNVYPEGLRWFAGTEALDAWNDIAPRLVAGRPPAVRDLQWTGRVWRAANGDPLLRFEGQH
;
A
#
# COMPACT_ATOMS: atom_id res chain seq x y z
N MET A 1 -3.57 16.26 -16.78
CA MET A 1 -4.02 14.86 -16.82
C MET A 1 -3.63 14.23 -15.49
N VAL A 2 -4.61 13.78 -14.70
CA VAL A 2 -4.33 12.95 -13.52
C VAL A 2 -4.39 11.52 -14.03
N GLY A 3 -3.26 10.81 -14.04
CA GLY A 3 -3.24 9.41 -14.48
C GLY A 3 -3.96 8.50 -13.48
N GLU A 4 -4.44 7.36 -13.93
CA GLU A 4 -4.99 6.32 -13.06
C GLU A 4 -3.88 5.38 -12.56
N LEU A 5 -4.13 4.69 -11.45
CA LEU A 5 -3.31 3.57 -11.01
C LEU A 5 -3.55 2.37 -11.95
N ILE A 6 -2.47 1.82 -12.51
CA ILE A 6 -2.54 0.69 -13.44
C ILE A 6 -1.68 -0.45 -12.89
N GLU A 7 -2.24 -1.66 -12.83
CA GLU A 7 -1.45 -2.88 -12.65
C GLU A 7 -0.98 -3.38 -14.02
N LEU A 8 0.35 -3.48 -14.18
CA LEU A 8 0.98 -3.89 -15.42
C LEU A 8 1.03 -5.42 -15.53
N PRO A 9 1.18 -6.00 -16.74
CA PRO A 9 1.17 -7.46 -16.94
C PRO A 9 2.24 -8.23 -16.17
N ASP A 10 3.36 -7.57 -15.81
CA ASP A 10 4.43 -8.14 -15.00
C ASP A 10 4.14 -8.07 -13.49
N GLY A 11 2.96 -7.59 -13.10
CA GLY A 11 2.54 -7.37 -11.73
C GLY A 11 3.17 -6.12 -11.09
N SER A 12 3.82 -5.23 -11.85
CA SER A 12 4.24 -3.93 -11.35
C SER A 12 3.06 -2.94 -11.28
N LEU A 13 3.20 -1.87 -10.49
CA LEU A 13 2.17 -0.83 -10.37
C LEU A 13 2.68 0.46 -10.98
N GLN A 14 1.93 1.04 -11.91
CA GLN A 14 2.17 2.38 -12.42
C GLN A 14 1.25 3.37 -11.71
N GLY A 15 1.85 4.30 -10.98
CA GLY A 15 1.11 5.36 -10.29
C GLY A 15 0.61 6.46 -11.24
N PRO A 16 -0.26 7.36 -10.76
CA PRO A 16 -0.87 8.46 -11.53
C PRO A 16 0.11 9.36 -12.29
N ALA A 17 1.34 9.51 -11.80
CA ALA A 17 2.39 10.30 -12.41
C ALA A 17 3.21 9.53 -13.47
N GLY A 18 2.83 8.30 -13.79
CA GLY A 18 3.57 7.41 -14.71
C GLY A 18 4.77 6.69 -14.09
N VAL A 19 5.00 6.86 -12.79
CA VAL A 19 6.09 6.18 -12.08
C VAL A 19 5.74 4.71 -11.88
N VAL A 20 6.65 3.81 -12.27
CA VAL A 20 6.49 2.36 -12.11
C VAL A 20 7.17 1.90 -10.83
N TYR A 21 6.42 1.22 -9.98
CA TYR A 21 6.84 0.63 -8.73
C TYR A 21 6.85 -0.89 -8.86
N ARG A 22 7.91 -1.53 -8.35
CA ARG A 22 8.07 -2.98 -8.33
C ARG A 22 8.00 -3.52 -6.92
N ARG A 23 7.34 -4.66 -6.76
CA ARG A 23 7.24 -5.35 -5.48
C ARG A 23 8.62 -5.73 -4.94
N THR A 24 8.84 -5.49 -3.65
CA THR A 24 10.01 -5.99 -2.94
C THR A 24 9.63 -7.14 -1.99
N PRO A 25 10.61 -7.94 -1.50
CA PRO A 25 10.35 -8.91 -0.45
C PRO A 25 10.03 -8.27 0.91
N GLU A 26 10.29 -6.97 1.08
CA GLU A 26 10.12 -6.22 2.33
C GLU A 26 8.64 -6.13 2.76
N ARG A 27 8.36 -6.61 3.97
CA ARG A 27 7.04 -6.47 4.61
C ARG A 27 6.95 -5.15 5.35
N VAL A 28 5.77 -4.53 5.32
CA VAL A 28 5.53 -3.30 6.07
C VAL A 28 5.31 -3.64 7.55
N SER A 29 6.11 -3.04 8.43
CA SER A 29 5.81 -2.96 9.85
C SER A 29 5.04 -1.68 10.17
N ARG A 30 4.35 -1.63 11.31
CA ARG A 30 3.66 -0.41 11.76
C ARG A 30 4.61 0.79 11.88
N ARG A 31 5.81 0.58 12.39
CA ARG A 31 6.79 1.66 12.53
C ARG A 31 7.28 2.15 11.16
N ALA A 32 7.76 1.24 10.31
CA ALA A 32 8.29 1.58 9.00
C ALA A 32 7.21 2.21 8.10
N GLY A 33 5.99 1.67 8.11
CA GLY A 33 4.88 2.24 7.33
C GLY A 33 4.57 3.67 7.75
N ARG A 34 4.47 3.94 9.06
CA ARG A 34 4.25 5.31 9.56
C ARG A 34 5.36 6.28 9.14
N GLU A 35 6.62 5.84 9.21
CA GLU A 35 7.77 6.66 8.82
C GLU A 35 7.72 6.97 7.30
N LEU A 36 7.45 5.98 6.46
CA LEU A 36 7.39 6.13 5.00
C LEU A 36 6.22 7.03 4.57
N VAL A 37 5.02 6.84 5.12
CA VAL A 37 3.86 7.69 4.78
C VAL A 37 4.10 9.14 5.21
N ARG A 38 4.71 9.37 6.37
CA ARG A 38 5.10 10.72 6.81
C ARG A 38 6.15 11.36 5.91
N ALA A 39 7.01 10.56 5.28
CA ALA A 39 7.96 11.01 4.27
C ALA A 39 7.32 11.26 2.90
N GLY A 40 6.00 11.04 2.75
CA GLY A 40 5.26 11.29 1.51
C GLY A 40 5.05 10.05 0.63
N ALA A 41 5.37 8.84 1.13
CA ALA A 41 5.13 7.63 0.37
C ALA A 41 3.62 7.44 0.10
N PRO A 42 3.20 7.19 -1.15
CA PRO A 42 1.83 6.84 -1.45
C PRO A 42 1.44 5.49 -0.86
N VAL A 43 0.14 5.35 -0.60
CA VAL A 43 -0.48 4.12 -0.12
C VAL A 43 -1.40 3.59 -1.23
N VAL A 44 -1.33 2.29 -1.47
CA VAL A 44 -2.25 1.56 -2.35
C VAL A 44 -2.93 0.47 -1.52
N THR A 45 -4.26 0.41 -1.58
CA THR A 45 -5.03 -0.69 -1.01
C THR A 45 -5.63 -1.54 -2.11
N ASN A 46 -5.76 -2.84 -1.86
CA ASN A 46 -6.54 -3.76 -2.67
C ASN A 46 -7.49 -4.52 -1.75
N VAL A 47 -8.79 -4.26 -1.87
CA VAL A 47 -9.85 -4.94 -1.10
C VAL A 47 -10.89 -5.43 -2.09
N TYR A 48 -11.40 -6.64 -1.91
CA TYR A 48 -12.50 -7.12 -2.72
C TYR A 48 -13.84 -6.72 -2.07
N PRO A 49 -14.82 -6.17 -2.83
CA PRO A 49 -14.85 -6.00 -4.28
C PRO A 49 -14.31 -4.66 -4.81
N GLU A 50 -13.85 -3.75 -3.96
CA GLU A 50 -13.49 -2.36 -4.31
C GLU A 50 -12.30 -2.23 -5.28
N GLY A 51 -11.39 -3.22 -5.30
CA GLY A 51 -10.19 -3.24 -6.12
C GLY A 51 -9.08 -2.31 -5.62
N LEU A 52 -8.21 -1.92 -6.55
CA LEU A 52 -7.04 -1.07 -6.29
C LEU A 52 -7.42 0.39 -6.09
N ARG A 53 -6.96 0.99 -4.99
CA ARG A 53 -7.14 2.41 -4.70
C ARG A 53 -5.83 3.07 -4.32
N TRP A 54 -5.55 4.23 -4.90
CA TRP A 54 -4.36 5.05 -4.65
C TRP A 54 -4.68 6.20 -3.69
N PHE A 55 -3.78 6.44 -2.75
CA PHE A 55 -3.83 7.57 -1.82
C PHE A 55 -2.46 8.26 -1.78
N ALA A 56 -2.47 9.59 -1.78
CA ALA A 56 -1.26 10.41 -1.70
C ALA A 56 -1.45 11.59 -0.73
N GLY A 57 -0.35 12.18 -0.27
CA GLY A 57 -0.38 13.32 0.64
C GLY A 57 -1.13 13.00 1.94
N THR A 58 -2.08 13.85 2.31
CA THR A 58 -2.89 13.68 3.53
C THR A 58 -3.78 12.44 3.47
N GLU A 59 -4.31 12.09 2.30
CA GLU A 59 -5.15 10.89 2.15
C GLU A 59 -4.37 9.61 2.43
N ALA A 60 -3.07 9.59 2.14
CA ALA A 60 -2.20 8.46 2.47
C ALA A 60 -2.03 8.31 3.99
N LEU A 61 -1.99 9.42 4.73
CA LEU A 61 -1.96 9.40 6.20
C LEU A 61 -3.28 8.90 6.78
N ASP A 62 -4.41 9.32 6.22
CA ASP A 62 -5.73 8.86 6.65
C ASP A 62 -5.90 7.37 6.40
N ALA A 63 -5.59 6.91 5.18
CA ALA A 63 -5.59 5.49 4.84
C ALA A 63 -4.66 4.67 5.77
N TRP A 64 -3.46 5.21 6.07
CA TRP A 64 -2.55 4.57 7.00
C TRP A 64 -3.12 4.45 8.42
N ASN A 65 -3.80 5.48 8.93
CA ASN A 65 -4.41 5.44 10.26
C ASN A 65 -5.52 4.38 10.35
N ASP A 66 -6.23 4.10 9.26
CA ASP A 66 -7.25 3.04 9.19
C ASP A 66 -6.63 1.63 9.10
N ILE A 67 -5.52 1.50 8.38
CA ILE A 67 -4.82 0.23 8.14
C ILE A 67 -3.99 -0.21 9.35
N ALA A 68 -3.22 0.71 9.94
CA ALA A 68 -2.18 0.40 10.91
C ALA A 68 -2.68 -0.38 12.14
N PRO A 69 -3.85 -0.10 12.74
CA PRO A 69 -4.38 -0.89 13.86
C PRO A 69 -4.58 -2.36 13.48
N ARG A 70 -5.05 -2.62 12.25
CA ARG A 70 -5.44 -3.93 11.71
C ARG A 70 -4.35 -4.59 10.86
N LEU A 71 -3.13 -4.01 10.85
CA LEU A 71 -2.00 -4.56 10.11
C LEU A 71 -1.48 -5.85 10.77
N VAL A 72 -1.49 -6.93 10.00
CA VAL A 72 -1.02 -8.25 10.43
C VAL A 72 0.47 -8.39 10.07
N ALA A 73 1.30 -8.41 11.10
CA ALA A 73 2.73 -8.70 10.98
C ALA A 73 3.10 -10.14 11.41
N GLY A 74 2.10 -10.98 11.74
CA GLY A 74 2.28 -12.31 12.33
C GLY A 74 1.08 -13.23 12.12
N ARG A 75 0.80 -14.15 13.05
CA ARG A 75 -0.37 -15.05 12.93
C ARG A 75 -1.67 -14.22 13.09
N PRO A 76 -2.60 -14.28 12.13
CA PRO A 76 -3.83 -13.51 12.20
C PRO A 76 -4.71 -14.00 13.38
N PRO A 77 -5.36 -13.08 14.12
CA PRO A 77 -6.42 -13.47 15.05
C PRO A 77 -7.60 -14.07 14.28
N ALA A 78 -8.44 -14.87 14.96
CA ALA A 78 -9.62 -15.50 14.36
C ALA A 78 -10.47 -14.44 13.63
N VAL A 79 -10.70 -14.69 12.34
CA VAL A 79 -11.25 -13.75 11.38
C VAL A 79 -12.68 -13.36 11.77
N ARG A 80 -12.86 -12.11 12.21
CA ARG A 80 -14.18 -11.44 12.36
C ARG A 80 -14.18 -10.01 11.80
N ASP A 81 -13.02 -9.47 11.44
CA ASP A 81 -12.81 -8.09 10.99
C ASP A 81 -11.78 -8.04 9.85
N LEU A 82 -11.85 -7.00 9.02
CA LEU A 82 -10.90 -6.73 7.92
C LEU A 82 -9.46 -6.68 8.43
N GLN A 83 -8.59 -7.52 7.87
CA GLN A 83 -7.17 -7.56 8.19
C GLN A 83 -6.33 -7.14 7.00
N TRP A 84 -5.20 -6.49 7.29
CA TRP A 84 -4.30 -5.98 6.25
C TRP A 84 -2.96 -6.69 6.30
N THR A 85 -2.43 -7.03 5.12
CA THR A 85 -1.02 -7.39 4.94
C THR A 85 -0.37 -6.42 3.98
N GLY A 86 0.84 -5.94 4.29
CA GLY A 86 1.50 -4.87 3.55
C GLY A 86 2.88 -5.24 3.04
N ARG A 87 3.24 -4.74 1.85
CA ARG A 87 4.60 -4.81 1.28
C ARG A 87 5.07 -3.45 0.78
N VAL A 88 6.38 -3.23 0.86
CA VAL A 88 7.02 -2.07 0.24
C VAL A 88 7.29 -2.39 -1.22
N TRP A 89 6.95 -1.44 -2.07
CA TRP A 89 7.25 -1.41 -3.48
C TRP A 89 8.20 -0.23 -3.73
N ARG A 90 9.08 -0.35 -4.72
CA ARG A 90 10.06 0.68 -5.02
C ARG A 90 10.07 1.01 -6.49
N ALA A 91 10.14 2.30 -6.80
CA ALA A 91 10.47 2.77 -8.13
C ALA A 91 11.97 2.62 -8.41
N ALA A 92 12.37 2.81 -9.67
CA ALA A 92 13.77 2.68 -10.07
C ALA A 92 14.71 3.70 -9.37
N ASN A 93 14.17 4.87 -9.00
CA ASN A 93 14.88 5.91 -8.25
C ASN A 93 14.91 5.64 -6.72
N GLY A 94 14.32 4.54 -6.24
CA GLY A 94 14.26 4.18 -4.83
C GLY A 94 13.01 4.66 -4.09
N ASP A 95 12.16 5.46 -4.73
CA ASP A 95 10.96 6.01 -4.09
C ASP A 95 10.01 4.89 -3.64
N PRO A 96 9.55 4.92 -2.38
CA PRO A 96 8.72 3.87 -1.83
C PRO A 96 7.24 4.05 -2.19
N LEU A 97 6.53 2.93 -2.28
CA LEU A 97 5.08 2.82 -2.29
C LEU A 97 4.67 1.71 -1.34
N LEU A 98 3.63 1.93 -0.54
CA LEU A 98 3.10 0.89 0.35
C LEU A 98 1.85 0.26 -0.27
N ARG A 99 1.89 -1.03 -0.60
CA ARG A 99 0.71 -1.77 -1.07
C ARG A 99 0.17 -2.66 0.05
N PHE A 100 -1.12 -2.58 0.31
CA PHE A 100 -1.82 -3.40 1.30
C PHE A 100 -2.92 -4.23 0.66
N GLU A 101 -2.95 -5.52 0.99
CA GLU A 101 -4.04 -6.43 0.65
C GLU A 101 -4.95 -6.56 1.87
N GLY A 102 -6.24 -6.24 1.68
CA GLY A 102 -7.28 -6.40 2.68
C GLY A 102 -8.03 -7.72 2.51
N GLN A 103 -8.26 -8.42 3.62
CA GLN A 103 -9.01 -9.68 3.66
C GLN A 103 -10.07 -9.64 4.76
N HIS A 104 -11.30 -10.03 4.41
CA HIS A 104 -12.44 -10.16 5.32
C HIS A 104 -12.43 -11.49 6.08
#